data_AF-A0A662C558-F1
#
_entry.id   AF-A0A662C558-F1
#
_cell.length_a   1.000
_cell.length_b   1.000
_cell.length_c   1.000
_cell.angle_alpha   90.00
_cell.angle_beta   90.00
_cell.angle_gamma   90.00
#
_symmetry.space_group_name_H-M   'P 1'
#
loop_
_entity.id
_entity.type
_entity.pdbx_description
1 polymer ?
#
loop_
_entity_poly.entity_id
_entity_poly.type
_entity_poly.pdbx_seq_one_letter_code
_entity_poly.pdbx_strand_id
1 'polypeptide(L)'
;MKNYMKTFVTIFLFIILSICSNAQNEISKTDDFGRIILNDYVSEQIEGLPPSAKRTLSNKLSQIVSKNGMGGSALIPRFIITPNIVVLTKDLLATAPPMTALTLEITFYIGDGIDGTLFSTESIEVKGVGINETKAYIAALKQINTTSSIMQNFVNQGKNKIIDYYNSRCDFLLKEAFSKGERKQFDEAIASLLAVPEICKECFDKSQDEIIILYHKKMENECKERIQASSIAITNKDWDEAADLLYGILPDVSCYKESQKLLEEIEDYRCSDAMGKAKGAWAAMDIQEAAYWLGQISVISKCKNDAIVLGNEIKAKVKLDEDKEWEFQLKKQQDEIDVRKASIKKSELVGTAYGKNQPKNVTYNTNDWWKNIPFQLKK
;
A
#
# COMPACT_ATOMS: atom_id res chain seq x y z
N MET A 1 -56.50 20.32 -55.43
CA MET A 1 -56.68 19.28 -54.38
C MET A 1 -55.94 17.97 -54.65
N LYS A 2 -55.89 17.43 -55.88
CA LYS A 2 -55.18 16.16 -56.20
C LYS A 2 -53.67 16.12 -55.84
N ASN A 3 -52.95 17.22 -55.98
CA ASN A 3 -51.49 17.25 -55.70
C ASN A 3 -51.16 17.34 -54.20
N TYR A 4 -52.02 17.98 -53.40
CA TYR A 4 -51.85 18.06 -51.95
C TYR A 4 -52.09 16.70 -51.28
N MET A 5 -53.05 15.91 -51.81
CA MET A 5 -53.35 14.57 -51.30
C MET A 5 -52.22 13.58 -51.60
N LYS A 6 -51.58 13.66 -52.77
CA LYS A 6 -50.38 12.85 -53.08
C LYS A 6 -49.22 13.20 -52.16
N THR A 7 -48.99 14.49 -51.91
CA THR A 7 -47.90 14.96 -51.05
C THR A 7 -48.09 14.48 -49.60
N PHE A 8 -49.32 14.55 -49.07
CA PHE A 8 -49.65 14.02 -47.74
C PHE A 8 -49.48 12.49 -47.64
N VAL A 9 -49.86 11.75 -48.69
CA VAL A 9 -49.69 10.29 -48.71
C VAL A 9 -48.20 9.90 -48.77
N THR A 10 -47.36 10.62 -49.54
CA THR A 10 -45.90 10.37 -49.54
C THR A 10 -45.23 10.71 -48.22
N ILE A 11 -45.66 11.77 -47.52
CA ILE A 11 -45.12 12.14 -46.21
C ILE A 11 -45.54 11.12 -45.15
N PHE A 12 -46.78 10.65 -45.19
CA PHE A 12 -47.28 9.63 -44.26
C PHE A 12 -46.58 8.27 -44.47
N LEU A 13 -46.25 7.91 -45.72
CA LEU A 13 -45.51 6.69 -46.04
C LEU A 13 -44.05 6.73 -45.57
N PHE A 14 -43.40 7.90 -45.61
CA PHE A 14 -42.04 8.09 -45.09
C PHE A 14 -41.96 8.07 -43.55
N ILE A 15 -43.01 8.54 -42.87
CA ILE A 15 -43.11 8.49 -41.40
C ILE A 15 -43.33 7.05 -40.93
N ILE A 16 -44.11 6.24 -41.65
CA ILE A 16 -44.32 4.82 -41.30
C ILE A 16 -43.06 3.98 -41.53
N LEU A 17 -42.25 4.25 -42.56
CA LEU A 17 -40.98 3.54 -42.77
C LEU A 17 -39.91 3.89 -41.71
N SER A 18 -40.02 5.02 -41.03
CA SER A 18 -39.06 5.43 -39.99
C SER A 18 -39.31 4.77 -38.63
N ILE A 19 -40.51 4.24 -38.39
CA ILE A 19 -40.89 3.62 -37.10
C ILE A 19 -40.55 2.10 -37.06
N CYS A 20 -40.14 1.51 -38.19
CA CYS A 20 -39.71 0.11 -38.27
C CYS A 20 -38.19 -0.08 -38.35
N SER A 21 -37.41 0.95 -38.00
CA SER A 21 -35.98 0.78 -37.71
C SER A 21 -35.82 0.12 -36.33
N ASN A 22 -36.18 -1.16 -36.24
CA ASN A 22 -35.59 -2.00 -35.21
C ASN A 22 -34.10 -2.08 -35.54
N ALA A 23 -33.28 -1.35 -34.78
CA ALA A 23 -31.91 -1.79 -34.59
C ALA A 23 -31.99 -3.15 -33.88
N GLN A 24 -32.19 -4.21 -34.66
CA GLN A 24 -31.94 -5.57 -34.21
C GLN A 24 -30.41 -5.72 -34.15
N ASN A 25 -29.81 -5.11 -33.12
CA ASN A 25 -28.70 -5.78 -32.48
C ASN A 25 -29.28 -7.02 -31.82
N GLU A 26 -29.48 -8.08 -32.61
CA GLU A 26 -29.30 -9.43 -32.10
C GLU A 26 -27.79 -9.66 -31.86
N ILE A 27 -27.18 -8.78 -31.06
CA ILE A 27 -26.27 -9.25 -30.03
C ILE A 27 -27.22 -9.87 -29.01
N SER A 28 -27.76 -11.04 -29.36
CA SER A 28 -28.26 -12.00 -28.40
C SER A 28 -27.19 -12.02 -27.30
N LYS A 29 -27.58 -11.66 -26.06
CA LYS A 29 -26.84 -11.86 -24.81
C LYS A 29 -25.34 -12.07 -25.04
N THR A 30 -24.48 -11.08 -24.77
CA THR A 30 -23.01 -11.28 -24.67
C THR A 30 -22.74 -12.71 -24.26
N ASP A 31 -22.18 -13.52 -25.17
CA ASP A 31 -22.09 -14.97 -25.04
C ASP A 31 -21.72 -15.31 -23.60
N ASP A 32 -22.68 -15.78 -22.81
CA ASP A 32 -22.52 -16.03 -21.38
C ASP A 32 -21.34 -17.01 -21.16
N PHE A 33 -21.06 -17.84 -22.17
CA PHE A 33 -19.91 -18.73 -22.27
C PHE A 33 -18.56 -18.02 -22.42
N GLY A 34 -18.51 -16.80 -22.94
CA GLY A 34 -17.29 -15.99 -23.07
C GLY A 34 -16.78 -15.42 -21.73
N ARG A 35 -17.55 -15.58 -20.64
CA ARG A 35 -17.19 -15.07 -19.30
C ARG A 35 -16.42 -16.07 -18.43
N ILE A 36 -16.45 -17.36 -18.76
CA ILE A 36 -15.57 -18.34 -18.12
C ILE A 36 -14.26 -18.32 -18.90
N ILE A 37 -13.15 -17.94 -18.28
CA ILE A 37 -11.84 -18.00 -18.92
C ILE A 37 -11.22 -19.37 -18.65
N LEU A 38 -10.73 -20.04 -19.70
CA LEU A 38 -9.95 -21.28 -19.60
C LEU A 38 -8.51 -20.99 -19.95
N ASN A 39 -7.59 -21.14 -19.00
CA ASN A 39 -6.16 -21.02 -19.29
C ASN A 39 -5.59 -22.36 -19.77
N ASP A 40 -4.70 -22.33 -20.76
CA ASP A 40 -3.96 -23.53 -21.11
C ASP A 40 -2.88 -23.85 -20.07
N TYR A 41 -2.86 -25.09 -19.64
CA TYR A 41 -1.84 -25.63 -18.76
C TYR A 41 -1.28 -26.91 -19.37
N VAL A 42 0.04 -26.98 -19.52
CA VAL A 42 0.73 -28.19 -19.97
C VAL A 42 1.80 -28.51 -18.94
N SER A 43 1.60 -29.62 -18.22
CA SER A 43 2.55 -30.08 -17.20
C SER A 43 3.97 -30.16 -17.75
N GLU A 44 4.96 -29.75 -16.94
CA GLU A 44 6.38 -29.96 -17.22
C GLU A 44 6.78 -31.45 -17.18
N GLN A 45 5.94 -32.30 -16.59
CA GLN A 45 6.25 -33.70 -16.29
C GLN A 45 5.61 -34.70 -17.26
N ILE A 46 5.18 -34.27 -18.46
CA ILE A 46 4.66 -35.22 -19.45
C ILE A 46 5.84 -36.07 -19.96
N GLU A 47 5.95 -37.28 -19.41
CA GLU A 47 7.02 -38.22 -19.73
C GLU A 47 7.07 -38.51 -21.24
N GLY A 48 8.27 -38.43 -21.82
CA GLY A 48 8.47 -38.72 -23.23
C GLY A 48 8.06 -37.62 -24.22
N LEU A 49 7.53 -36.46 -23.77
CA LEU A 49 7.18 -35.34 -24.64
C LEU A 49 8.35 -34.36 -24.85
N PRO A 50 8.88 -34.19 -26.07
CA PRO A 50 10.00 -33.26 -26.31
C PRO A 50 9.62 -31.78 -26.08
N PRO A 51 10.54 -30.91 -25.62
CA PRO A 51 10.23 -29.51 -25.32
C PRO A 51 9.60 -28.70 -26.48
N SER A 52 10.05 -28.95 -27.71
CA SER A 52 9.46 -28.31 -28.90
C SER A 52 8.06 -28.82 -29.26
N ALA A 53 7.78 -30.09 -28.95
CA ALA A 53 6.45 -30.68 -29.09
C ALA A 53 5.51 -30.10 -28.01
N LYS A 54 6.00 -29.91 -26.78
CA LYS A 54 5.28 -29.24 -25.70
C LYS A 54 4.80 -27.84 -26.10
N ARG A 55 5.68 -27.01 -26.68
CA ARG A 55 5.31 -25.68 -27.20
C ARG A 55 4.23 -25.77 -28.29
N THR A 56 4.32 -26.77 -29.15
CA THR A 56 3.30 -27.01 -30.19
C THR A 56 1.95 -27.37 -29.57
N LEU A 57 1.95 -28.20 -28.53
CA LEU A 57 0.74 -28.59 -27.80
C LEU A 57 0.10 -27.40 -27.06
N SER A 58 0.88 -26.61 -26.30
CA SER A 58 0.38 -25.39 -25.65
C SER A 58 -0.22 -24.43 -26.69
N ASN A 59 0.47 -24.16 -27.80
CA ASN A 59 -0.09 -23.34 -28.88
C ASN A 59 -1.42 -23.90 -29.44
N LYS A 60 -1.58 -25.23 -29.52
CA LYS A 60 -2.85 -25.85 -29.95
C LYS A 60 -3.94 -25.67 -28.91
N LEU A 61 -3.65 -25.78 -27.62
CA LEU A 61 -4.61 -25.51 -26.54
C LEU A 61 -5.03 -24.05 -26.54
N SER A 62 -4.08 -23.10 -26.61
CA SER A 62 -4.38 -21.67 -26.68
C SER A 62 -5.26 -21.36 -27.89
N GLN A 63 -5.04 -22.03 -29.04
CA GLN A 63 -5.91 -21.93 -30.21
C GLN A 63 -7.31 -22.54 -29.96
N ILE A 64 -7.42 -23.67 -29.29
CA ILE A 64 -8.72 -24.27 -28.93
C ILE A 64 -9.52 -23.30 -28.06
N VAL A 65 -8.95 -22.73 -27.00
CA VAL A 65 -9.67 -21.81 -26.11
C VAL A 65 -9.99 -20.47 -26.80
N SER A 66 -9.03 -19.91 -27.55
CA SER A 66 -9.22 -18.63 -28.25
C SER A 66 -10.31 -18.72 -29.32
N LYS A 67 -10.38 -19.83 -30.06
CA LYS A 67 -11.40 -20.04 -31.10
C LYS A 67 -12.79 -20.36 -30.53
N ASN A 68 -12.87 -20.76 -29.26
CA ASN A 68 -14.13 -20.96 -28.53
C ASN A 68 -14.47 -19.75 -27.63
N GLY A 69 -14.09 -18.54 -28.07
CA GLY A 69 -14.52 -17.26 -27.48
C GLY A 69 -13.76 -16.81 -26.25
N MET A 70 -12.58 -17.37 -25.94
CA MET A 70 -11.87 -17.11 -24.68
C MET A 70 -10.34 -17.04 -24.84
N GLY A 71 -9.88 -16.09 -25.64
CA GLY A 71 -8.47 -15.70 -25.59
C GLY A 71 -8.24 -14.73 -24.45
N GLY A 72 -7.89 -15.22 -23.26
CA GLY A 72 -7.59 -14.37 -22.10
C GLY A 72 -6.63 -15.07 -21.14
N SER A 73 -5.66 -14.33 -20.62
CA SER A 73 -4.84 -14.79 -19.50
C SER A 73 -5.42 -14.13 -18.25
N ALA A 74 -6.20 -14.88 -17.47
CA ALA A 74 -6.56 -14.41 -16.14
C ALA A 74 -5.29 -14.38 -15.27
N LEU A 75 -5.10 -13.29 -14.52
CA LEU A 75 -3.99 -13.13 -13.56
C LEU A 75 -3.97 -14.27 -12.51
N ILE A 76 -5.15 -14.83 -12.21
CA ILE A 76 -5.32 -16.00 -11.34
C ILE A 76 -6.34 -16.95 -11.99
N PRO A 77 -5.89 -17.91 -12.81
CA PRO A 77 -6.80 -18.80 -13.51
C PRO A 77 -7.22 -19.97 -12.64
N ARG A 78 -8.50 -20.02 -12.26
CA ARG A 78 -9.08 -21.17 -11.56
C ARG A 78 -9.39 -22.33 -12.51
N PHE A 79 -9.95 -22.04 -13.68
CA PHE A 79 -10.30 -23.06 -14.67
C PHE A 79 -9.22 -23.21 -15.72
N ILE A 80 -8.83 -24.46 -15.98
CA ILE A 80 -7.77 -24.79 -16.91
C ILE A 80 -8.24 -25.80 -17.95
N ILE A 81 -7.63 -25.74 -19.13
CA ILE A 81 -7.59 -26.84 -20.09
C ILE A 81 -6.19 -27.48 -20.04
N THR A 82 -6.14 -28.79 -19.83
CA THR A 82 -4.87 -29.53 -19.76
C THR A 82 -4.96 -30.82 -20.56
N PRO A 83 -3.92 -31.19 -21.33
CA PRO A 83 -3.86 -32.45 -22.03
C PRO A 83 -3.05 -33.50 -21.25
N ASN A 84 -3.34 -34.76 -21.52
CA ASN A 84 -2.46 -35.90 -21.27
C ASN A 84 -2.19 -36.61 -22.60
N ILE A 85 -0.96 -37.11 -22.79
CA ILE A 85 -0.56 -37.78 -24.02
C ILE A 85 -0.12 -39.20 -23.69
N VAL A 86 -0.66 -40.16 -24.41
CA VAL A 86 -0.27 -41.57 -24.35
C VAL A 86 0.22 -42.00 -25.73
N VAL A 87 1.41 -42.60 -25.79
CA VAL A 87 1.93 -43.20 -27.03
C VAL A 87 1.28 -44.56 -27.22
N LEU A 88 0.41 -44.68 -28.23
CA LEU A 88 -0.24 -45.95 -28.56
C LEU A 88 0.71 -46.87 -29.34
N THR A 89 1.38 -46.33 -30.37
CA THR A 89 2.37 -47.07 -31.15
C THR A 89 3.58 -46.20 -31.50
N LYS A 90 4.74 -46.84 -31.61
CA LYS A 90 6.00 -46.24 -32.04
C LYS A 90 6.72 -47.22 -32.97
N ASP A 91 6.70 -46.91 -34.25
CA ASP A 91 7.24 -47.78 -35.30
C ASP A 91 8.41 -47.09 -36.02
N LEU A 92 9.46 -47.87 -36.31
CA LEU A 92 10.56 -47.42 -37.17
C LEU A 92 10.30 -47.92 -38.60
N LEU A 93 10.07 -46.98 -39.51
CA LEU A 93 9.80 -47.26 -40.91
C LEU A 93 11.12 -47.43 -41.67
N ALA A 94 11.23 -48.53 -42.44
CA ALA A 94 12.36 -48.85 -43.31
C ALA A 94 12.40 -47.95 -44.55
N THR A 95 12.70 -46.67 -44.33
CA THR A 95 12.85 -45.61 -45.33
C THR A 95 14.30 -45.13 -45.37
N ALA A 96 14.69 -44.38 -46.41
CA ALA A 96 16.02 -43.76 -46.50
C ALA A 96 15.86 -42.22 -46.52
N PRO A 97 16.16 -41.49 -45.43
CA PRO A 97 16.59 -41.96 -44.10
C PRO A 97 15.46 -42.64 -43.30
N PRO A 98 15.77 -43.48 -42.29
CA PRO A 98 14.76 -44.11 -41.44
C PRO A 98 13.85 -43.08 -40.78
N MET A 99 12.54 -43.37 -40.76
CA MET A 99 11.53 -42.48 -40.18
C MET A 99 10.89 -43.13 -38.95
N THR A 100 10.53 -42.31 -37.97
CA THR A 100 9.73 -42.70 -36.81
C THR A 100 8.26 -42.37 -37.09
N ALA A 101 7.39 -43.35 -36.96
CA ALA A 101 5.94 -43.17 -36.97
C ALA A 101 5.39 -43.30 -35.55
N LEU A 102 4.58 -42.34 -35.13
CA LEU A 102 3.91 -42.32 -33.84
C LEU A 102 2.41 -42.27 -34.04
N THR A 103 1.70 -43.07 -33.23
CA THR A 103 0.27 -42.91 -32.96
C THR A 103 0.12 -42.47 -31.52
N LEU A 104 -0.52 -41.32 -31.30
CA LEU A 104 -0.72 -40.73 -29.99
C LEU A 104 -2.22 -40.67 -29.69
N GLU A 105 -2.61 -41.07 -28.49
CA GLU A 105 -3.88 -40.67 -27.89
C GLU A 105 -3.65 -39.41 -27.06
N ILE A 106 -4.47 -38.39 -27.30
CA ILE A 106 -4.42 -37.13 -26.56
C ILE A 106 -5.77 -36.95 -25.88
N THR A 107 -5.76 -36.99 -24.55
CA THR A 107 -6.95 -36.70 -23.74
C THR A 107 -6.86 -35.27 -23.22
N PHE A 108 -7.87 -34.47 -23.50
CA PHE A 108 -8.02 -33.11 -22.99
C PHE A 108 -8.97 -33.12 -21.79
N TYR A 109 -8.63 -32.34 -20.78
CA TYR A 109 -9.44 -32.14 -19.58
C TYR A 109 -9.74 -30.66 -19.40
N ILE A 110 -10.97 -30.34 -19.00
CA ILE A 110 -11.35 -29.04 -18.45
C ILE A 110 -11.70 -29.25 -16.99
N GLY A 111 -11.02 -28.52 -16.10
CA GLY A 111 -11.13 -28.70 -14.66
C GLY A 111 -10.79 -27.46 -13.85
N ASP A 112 -11.05 -27.54 -12.56
CA ASP A 112 -10.57 -26.61 -11.55
C ASP A 112 -9.12 -26.96 -11.18
N GLY A 113 -8.18 -26.05 -11.45
CA GLY A 113 -6.75 -26.22 -11.19
C GLY A 113 -6.35 -26.09 -9.72
N ILE A 114 -7.27 -25.65 -8.85
CA ILE A 114 -7.04 -25.50 -7.41
C ILE A 114 -7.65 -26.69 -6.67
N ASP A 115 -8.95 -26.94 -6.89
CA ASP A 115 -9.69 -27.99 -6.18
C ASP A 115 -9.59 -29.37 -6.85
N GLY A 116 -9.07 -29.45 -8.08
CA GLY A 116 -8.95 -30.69 -8.84
C GLY A 116 -10.28 -31.25 -9.36
N THR A 117 -11.33 -30.43 -9.39
CA THR A 117 -12.64 -30.86 -9.91
C THR A 117 -12.59 -31.01 -11.42
N LEU A 118 -12.89 -32.21 -11.94
CA LEU A 118 -12.99 -32.47 -13.38
C LEU A 118 -14.39 -32.15 -13.90
N PHE A 119 -14.48 -31.27 -14.89
CA PHE A 119 -15.76 -30.92 -15.53
C PHE A 119 -15.96 -31.71 -16.83
N SER A 120 -15.00 -31.68 -17.75
CA SER A 120 -15.14 -32.34 -19.05
C SER A 120 -13.86 -33.02 -19.48
N THR A 121 -13.99 -34.08 -20.30
CA THR A 121 -12.89 -34.83 -20.89
C THR A 121 -13.22 -35.19 -22.34
N GLU A 122 -12.21 -35.20 -23.21
CA GLU A 122 -12.36 -35.60 -24.61
C GLU A 122 -11.04 -36.19 -25.13
N SER A 123 -11.10 -37.24 -25.95
CA SER A 123 -9.89 -37.91 -26.47
C SER A 123 -9.86 -37.88 -28.00
N ILE A 124 -8.68 -37.69 -28.56
CA ILE A 124 -8.44 -37.85 -30.01
C ILE A 124 -7.20 -38.70 -30.27
N GLU A 125 -7.21 -39.42 -31.39
CA GLU A 125 -6.04 -40.09 -31.92
C GLU A 125 -5.39 -39.23 -33.01
N VAL A 126 -4.09 -39.00 -32.91
CA VAL A 126 -3.30 -38.30 -33.94
C VAL A 126 -2.08 -39.11 -34.35
N LYS A 127 -1.70 -38.99 -35.62
CA LYS A 127 -0.57 -39.71 -36.20
C LYS A 127 0.46 -38.75 -36.76
N GLY A 128 1.73 -39.06 -36.57
CA GLY A 128 2.83 -38.25 -37.06
C GLY A 128 4.01 -39.10 -37.48
N VAL A 129 4.61 -38.72 -38.60
CA VAL A 129 5.83 -39.35 -39.12
C VAL A 129 6.91 -38.29 -39.23
N GLY A 130 8.13 -38.61 -38.80
CA GLY A 130 9.26 -37.71 -38.88
C GLY A 130 10.60 -38.44 -38.92
N ILE A 131 11.65 -37.76 -39.37
CA ILE A 131 13.01 -38.33 -39.42
C ILE A 131 13.66 -38.55 -38.03
N ASN A 132 12.96 -38.16 -36.97
CA ASN A 132 13.27 -38.50 -35.58
C ASN A 132 11.99 -38.37 -34.73
N GLU A 133 12.06 -38.84 -33.49
CA GLU A 133 10.94 -38.83 -32.54
C GLU A 133 10.36 -37.43 -32.31
N THR A 134 11.20 -36.40 -32.13
CA THR A 134 10.74 -35.01 -31.94
C THR A 134 9.91 -34.51 -33.12
N LYS A 135 10.35 -34.78 -34.36
CA LYS A 135 9.62 -34.39 -35.56
C LYS A 135 8.34 -35.20 -35.75
N ALA A 136 8.34 -36.47 -35.38
CA ALA A 136 7.14 -37.31 -35.40
C ALA A 136 6.08 -36.77 -34.41
N TYR A 137 6.47 -36.41 -33.19
CA TYR A 137 5.58 -35.76 -32.21
C TYR A 137 5.01 -34.44 -32.74
N ILE A 138 5.86 -33.54 -33.26
CA ILE A 138 5.39 -32.26 -33.81
C ILE A 138 4.43 -32.50 -34.98
N ALA A 139 4.72 -33.46 -35.86
CA ALA A 139 3.85 -33.81 -36.98
C ALA A 139 2.49 -34.33 -36.50
N ALA A 140 2.46 -35.18 -35.48
CA ALA A 140 1.24 -35.70 -34.87
C ALA A 140 0.41 -34.57 -34.23
N LEU A 141 1.02 -33.75 -33.38
CA LEU A 141 0.34 -32.64 -32.69
C LEU A 141 -0.19 -31.57 -33.65
N LYS A 142 0.42 -31.40 -34.82
CA LYS A 142 -0.10 -30.49 -35.86
C LYS A 142 -1.45 -30.94 -36.41
N GLN A 143 -1.77 -32.23 -36.38
CA GLN A 143 -3.05 -32.80 -36.84
C GLN A 143 -4.23 -32.44 -35.94
N ILE A 144 -4.00 -31.91 -34.73
CA ILE A 144 -5.08 -31.46 -33.84
C ILE A 144 -5.89 -30.37 -34.56
N ASN A 145 -7.13 -30.70 -34.91
CA ASN A 145 -8.08 -29.76 -35.50
C ASN A 145 -8.76 -28.95 -34.40
N THR A 146 -8.20 -27.77 -34.14
CA THR A 146 -8.67 -26.83 -33.10
C THR A 146 -10.08 -26.29 -33.33
N THR A 147 -10.63 -26.50 -34.52
CA THR A 147 -11.96 -26.01 -34.94
C THR A 147 -12.95 -27.14 -35.16
N SER A 148 -12.60 -28.39 -34.85
CA SER A 148 -13.52 -29.51 -35.00
C SER A 148 -14.75 -29.33 -34.11
N SER A 149 -15.89 -29.86 -34.56
CA SER A 149 -17.11 -29.90 -33.74
C SER A 149 -16.89 -30.66 -32.42
N ILE A 150 -16.00 -31.66 -32.42
CA ILE A 150 -15.59 -32.38 -31.20
C ILE A 150 -14.96 -31.42 -30.19
N MET A 151 -13.96 -30.62 -30.59
CA MET A 151 -13.30 -29.66 -29.70
C MET A 151 -14.25 -28.55 -29.24
N GLN A 152 -15.14 -28.08 -30.12
CA GLN A 152 -16.16 -27.08 -29.75
C GLN A 152 -17.13 -27.65 -28.71
N ASN A 153 -17.65 -28.86 -28.93
CA ASN A 153 -18.56 -29.53 -28.01
C ASN A 153 -17.90 -29.80 -26.67
N PHE A 154 -16.65 -30.28 -26.67
CA PHE A 154 -15.86 -30.51 -25.46
C PHE A 154 -15.75 -29.25 -24.60
N VAL A 155 -15.38 -28.11 -25.21
CA VAL A 155 -15.26 -26.82 -24.52
C VAL A 155 -16.62 -26.34 -23.99
N ASN A 156 -17.67 -26.40 -24.82
CA ASN A 156 -19.01 -25.97 -24.42
C ASN A 156 -19.58 -26.84 -23.29
N GLN A 157 -19.38 -28.15 -23.33
CA GLN A 157 -19.77 -29.06 -22.26
C GLN A 157 -19.01 -28.78 -20.96
N GLY A 158 -17.69 -28.50 -21.05
CA GLY A 158 -16.89 -28.11 -19.89
C GLY A 158 -17.44 -26.87 -19.20
N LYS A 159 -17.74 -25.82 -19.98
CA LYS A 159 -18.32 -24.59 -19.44
C LYS A 159 -19.70 -24.79 -18.82
N ASN A 160 -20.59 -25.53 -19.50
CA ASN A 160 -21.91 -25.84 -18.96
C ASN A 160 -21.80 -26.56 -17.61
N LYS A 161 -20.92 -27.57 -17.52
CA LYS A 161 -20.70 -28.30 -16.27
C LYS A 161 -20.09 -27.45 -15.16
N ILE A 162 -19.26 -26.47 -15.48
CA ILE A 162 -18.79 -25.47 -14.49
C ILE A 162 -20.00 -24.71 -13.94
N ILE A 163 -20.84 -24.17 -14.81
CA ILE A 163 -22.05 -23.42 -14.41
C ILE A 163 -22.98 -24.30 -13.57
N ASP A 164 -23.26 -25.53 -14.03
CA ASP A 164 -24.11 -26.50 -13.33
C ASP A 164 -23.55 -26.85 -11.96
N TYR A 165 -22.22 -27.00 -11.84
CA TYR A 165 -21.56 -27.28 -10.56
C TYR A 165 -21.81 -26.17 -9.54
N TYR A 166 -21.56 -24.90 -9.89
CA TYR A 166 -21.78 -23.80 -8.94
C TYR A 166 -23.26 -23.57 -8.64
N ASN A 167 -24.12 -23.64 -9.66
CA ASN A 167 -25.56 -23.44 -9.46
C ASN A 167 -26.17 -24.54 -8.59
N SER A 168 -25.82 -25.81 -8.82
CA SER A 168 -26.36 -26.94 -8.04
C SER A 168 -25.79 -27.04 -6.63
N ARG A 169 -24.60 -26.50 -6.38
CA ARG A 169 -23.92 -26.56 -5.07
C ARG A 169 -23.95 -25.24 -4.32
N CYS A 170 -24.64 -24.23 -4.82
CA CYS A 170 -24.59 -22.88 -4.26
C CYS A 170 -24.92 -22.85 -2.77
N ASP A 171 -26.03 -23.46 -2.37
CA ASP A 171 -26.45 -23.48 -0.96
C ASP A 171 -25.43 -24.18 -0.05
N PHE A 172 -24.76 -25.22 -0.56
CA PHE A 172 -23.70 -25.90 0.18
C PHE A 172 -22.45 -25.02 0.31
N LEU A 173 -22.05 -24.33 -0.75
CA LEU A 173 -20.91 -23.40 -0.74
C LEU A 173 -21.14 -22.27 0.25
N LEU A 174 -22.32 -21.65 0.21
CA LEU A 174 -22.72 -20.59 1.15
C LEU A 174 -22.67 -21.09 2.60
N LYS A 175 -23.25 -22.27 2.86
CA LYS A 175 -23.26 -22.86 4.21
C LYS A 175 -21.87 -23.24 4.71
N GLU A 176 -21.02 -23.77 3.84
CA GLU A 176 -19.64 -24.11 4.20
C GLU A 176 -18.82 -22.86 4.51
N ALA A 177 -18.94 -21.81 3.69
CA ALA A 177 -18.30 -20.52 3.92
C ALA A 177 -18.77 -19.90 5.24
N PHE A 178 -20.08 -19.89 5.50
CA PHE A 178 -20.62 -19.43 6.78
C PHE A 178 -20.05 -20.23 7.96
N SER A 179 -19.97 -21.56 7.85
CA SER A 179 -19.39 -22.42 8.89
C SER A 179 -17.88 -22.19 9.10
N LYS A 180 -17.12 -21.87 8.04
CA LYS A 180 -15.74 -21.40 8.16
C LYS A 180 -15.67 -20.06 8.92
N GLY A 181 -16.58 -19.13 8.63
CA GLY A 181 -16.72 -17.86 9.35
C GLY A 181 -16.99 -18.03 10.85
N GLU A 182 -17.90 -18.94 11.23
CA GLU A 182 -18.18 -19.25 12.65
C GLU A 182 -16.98 -19.87 13.37
N ARG A 183 -16.06 -20.50 12.64
CA ARG A 183 -14.78 -21.01 13.15
C ARG A 183 -13.65 -19.97 13.09
N LYS A 184 -13.98 -18.70 12.83
CA LYS A 184 -13.06 -17.58 12.64
C LYS A 184 -12.09 -17.73 11.46
N GLN A 185 -12.35 -18.66 10.54
CA GLN A 185 -11.57 -18.83 9.31
C GLN A 185 -12.12 -17.88 8.23
N PHE A 186 -12.12 -16.58 8.52
CA PHE A 186 -12.80 -15.59 7.68
C PHE A 186 -12.20 -15.47 6.28
N ASP A 187 -10.87 -15.46 6.17
CA ASP A 187 -10.20 -15.32 4.87
C ASP A 187 -10.47 -16.51 3.95
N GLU A 188 -10.45 -17.73 4.49
CA GLU A 188 -10.80 -18.95 3.74
C GLU A 188 -12.28 -18.96 3.32
N ALA A 189 -13.17 -18.50 4.21
CA ALA A 189 -14.60 -18.39 3.92
C ALA A 189 -14.86 -17.42 2.76
N ILE A 190 -14.29 -16.22 2.85
CA ILE A 190 -14.42 -15.16 1.83
C ILE A 190 -13.80 -15.61 0.51
N ALA A 191 -12.61 -16.22 0.53
CA ALA A 191 -11.96 -16.74 -0.67
C ALA A 191 -12.81 -17.81 -1.37
N SER A 192 -13.46 -18.70 -0.62
CA SER A 192 -14.33 -19.74 -1.18
C SER A 192 -15.50 -19.13 -1.97
N LEU A 193 -16.08 -18.02 -1.49
CA LEU A 193 -17.21 -17.32 -2.11
C LEU A 193 -16.79 -16.42 -3.27
N LEU A 194 -15.64 -15.73 -3.16
CA LEU A 194 -15.09 -14.91 -4.25
C LEU A 194 -14.76 -15.72 -5.49
N ALA A 195 -14.53 -17.01 -5.31
CA ALA A 195 -14.15 -17.90 -6.38
C ALA A 195 -15.37 -18.42 -7.19
N VAL A 196 -16.61 -18.06 -6.80
CA VAL A 196 -17.82 -18.29 -7.59
C VAL A 196 -17.80 -17.39 -8.83
N PRO A 197 -17.94 -17.94 -10.05
CA PRO A 197 -17.89 -17.13 -11.28
C PRO A 197 -19.11 -16.20 -11.42
N GLU A 198 -18.89 -14.97 -11.89
CA GLU A 198 -19.96 -13.98 -12.16
C GLU A 198 -21.06 -14.50 -13.10
N ILE A 199 -20.74 -15.45 -13.97
CA ILE A 199 -21.73 -16.04 -14.86
C ILE A 199 -22.78 -16.89 -14.13
N CYS A 200 -22.45 -17.38 -12.94
CA CYS A 200 -23.39 -18.09 -12.07
C CYS A 200 -24.19 -17.06 -11.27
N LYS A 201 -24.91 -16.16 -11.97
CA LYS A 201 -25.42 -14.89 -11.44
C LYS A 201 -26.10 -15.01 -10.08
N GLU A 202 -27.08 -15.90 -9.92
CA GLU A 202 -27.80 -16.05 -8.65
C GLU A 202 -26.85 -16.47 -7.52
N CYS A 203 -25.94 -17.41 -7.77
CA CYS A 203 -25.00 -17.85 -6.76
C CYS A 203 -23.93 -16.81 -6.47
N PHE A 204 -23.47 -16.09 -7.49
CA PHE A 204 -22.53 -14.99 -7.36
C PHE A 204 -23.13 -13.88 -6.50
N ASP A 205 -24.34 -13.42 -6.81
CA ASP A 205 -25.03 -12.35 -6.06
C ASP A 205 -25.18 -12.75 -4.57
N LYS A 206 -25.68 -13.98 -4.29
CA LYS A 206 -25.76 -14.51 -2.91
C LYS A 206 -24.39 -14.59 -2.23
N SER A 207 -23.35 -14.95 -2.97
CA SER A 207 -21.98 -15.04 -2.45
C SER A 207 -21.45 -13.66 -2.09
N GLN A 208 -21.70 -12.64 -2.90
CA GLN A 208 -21.30 -11.26 -2.61
C GLN A 208 -22.00 -10.72 -1.36
N ASP A 209 -23.30 -10.97 -1.21
CA ASP A 209 -24.05 -10.59 -0.01
C ASP A 209 -23.48 -11.26 1.25
N GLU A 210 -23.19 -12.56 1.18
CA GLU A 210 -22.63 -13.32 2.31
C GLU A 210 -21.18 -12.90 2.63
N ILE A 211 -20.38 -12.53 1.62
CA ILE A 211 -19.03 -11.98 1.81
C ILE A 211 -19.08 -10.72 2.67
N ILE A 212 -20.02 -9.80 2.43
CA ILE A 212 -20.18 -8.57 3.21
C ILE A 212 -20.47 -8.90 4.69
N ILE A 213 -21.34 -9.89 4.93
CA ILE A 213 -21.66 -10.37 6.28
C ILE A 213 -20.41 -10.95 6.96
N LEU A 214 -19.65 -11.78 6.26
CA LEU A 214 -18.41 -12.38 6.76
C LEU A 214 -17.33 -11.34 7.05
N TYR A 215 -17.16 -10.32 6.19
CA TYR A 215 -16.23 -9.22 6.43
C TYR A 215 -16.59 -8.44 7.69
N HIS A 216 -17.87 -8.10 7.87
CA HIS A 216 -18.31 -7.44 9.09
C HIS A 216 -18.05 -8.31 10.34
N LYS A 217 -18.34 -9.62 10.27
CA LYS A 217 -18.02 -10.56 11.36
C LYS A 217 -16.52 -10.64 11.65
N LYS A 218 -15.67 -10.60 10.61
CA LYS A 218 -14.21 -10.56 10.74
C LYS A 218 -13.77 -9.33 11.52
N MET A 219 -14.22 -8.15 11.09
CA MET A 219 -13.90 -6.88 11.76
C MET A 219 -14.37 -6.85 13.22
N GLU A 220 -15.55 -7.37 13.51
CA GLU A 220 -16.06 -7.52 14.89
C GLU A 220 -15.17 -8.43 15.74
N ASN A 221 -14.68 -9.54 15.17
CA ASN A 221 -13.77 -10.45 15.86
C ASN A 221 -12.40 -9.79 16.11
N GLU A 222 -11.80 -9.22 15.08
CA GLU A 222 -10.50 -8.53 15.17
C GLU A 222 -10.54 -7.38 16.16
N CYS A 223 -11.65 -6.64 16.21
CA CYS A 223 -11.80 -5.60 17.19
C CYS A 223 -11.78 -6.14 18.63
N LYS A 224 -12.54 -7.20 18.93
CA LYS A 224 -12.54 -7.81 20.27
C LYS A 224 -11.15 -8.30 20.67
N GLU A 225 -10.43 -8.89 19.73
CA GLU A 225 -9.04 -9.35 19.93
C GLU A 225 -8.11 -8.17 20.22
N ARG A 226 -8.23 -7.06 19.49
CA ARG A 226 -7.47 -5.82 19.73
C ARG A 226 -7.79 -5.17 21.07
N ILE A 227 -9.06 -5.10 21.47
CA ILE A 227 -9.47 -4.60 22.79
C ILE A 227 -8.86 -5.42 23.91
N GLN A 228 -8.90 -6.75 23.78
CA GLN A 228 -8.30 -7.66 24.76
C GLN A 228 -6.79 -7.49 24.84
N ALA A 229 -6.11 -7.43 23.69
CA ALA A 229 -4.67 -7.22 23.63
C ALA A 229 -4.28 -5.86 24.23
N SER A 230 -5.02 -4.80 23.92
CA SER A 230 -4.79 -3.46 24.47
C SER A 230 -4.96 -3.44 25.98
N SER A 231 -5.98 -4.12 26.51
CA SER A 231 -6.19 -4.26 27.97
C SER A 231 -5.02 -4.98 28.67
N ILE A 232 -4.41 -5.97 28.01
CA ILE A 232 -3.21 -6.66 28.52
C ILE A 232 -2.00 -5.71 28.48
N ALA A 233 -1.81 -4.97 27.40
CA ALA A 233 -0.73 -3.99 27.27
C ALA A 233 -0.83 -2.89 28.35
N ILE A 234 -2.04 -2.36 28.62
CA ILE A 234 -2.32 -1.43 29.74
C ILE A 234 -1.91 -2.05 31.08
N THR A 235 -2.27 -3.31 31.33
CA THR A 235 -1.89 -4.02 32.56
C THR A 235 -0.37 -4.15 32.70
N ASN A 236 0.33 -4.35 31.59
CA ASN A 236 1.79 -4.38 31.52
C ASN A 236 2.45 -3.00 31.53
N LYS A 237 1.66 -1.92 31.57
CA LYS A 237 2.09 -0.52 31.46
C LYS A 237 2.78 -0.20 30.13
N ASP A 238 2.50 -0.98 29.09
CA ASP A 238 2.92 -0.69 27.72
C ASP A 238 1.84 0.16 27.04
N TRP A 239 1.86 1.46 27.35
CA TRP A 239 0.84 2.41 26.90
C TRP A 239 0.94 2.74 25.40
N ASP A 240 2.12 2.57 24.82
CA ASP A 240 2.35 2.80 23.40
C ASP A 240 1.75 1.64 22.59
N GLU A 241 2.05 0.39 22.96
CA GLU A 241 1.43 -0.79 22.34
C GLU A 241 -0.09 -0.80 22.54
N ALA A 242 -0.57 -0.44 23.73
CA ALA A 242 -2.00 -0.34 24.01
C ALA A 242 -2.71 0.63 23.06
N ALA A 243 -2.11 1.79 22.78
CA ALA A 243 -2.68 2.78 21.87
C ALA A 243 -2.66 2.30 20.42
N ASP A 244 -1.54 1.70 19.98
CA ASP A 244 -1.38 1.19 18.61
C ASP A 244 -2.36 0.05 18.28
N LEU A 245 -2.67 -0.80 19.25
CA LEU A 245 -3.67 -1.87 19.08
C LEU A 245 -5.08 -1.32 18.82
N LEU A 246 -5.41 -0.18 19.44
CA LEU A 246 -6.69 0.51 19.29
C LEU A 246 -6.74 1.40 18.03
N TYR A 247 -5.57 1.85 17.57
CA TYR A 247 -5.42 2.65 16.35
C TYR A 247 -5.82 1.82 15.12
N GLY A 248 -6.89 2.24 14.45
CA GLY A 248 -7.46 1.56 13.29
C GLY A 248 -8.76 0.82 13.54
N ILE A 249 -9.29 0.81 14.78
CA ILE A 249 -10.67 0.37 15.02
C ILE A 249 -11.63 1.42 14.43
N LEU A 250 -12.45 0.99 13.47
CA LEU A 250 -13.36 1.86 12.73
C LEU A 250 -14.72 2.04 13.45
N PRO A 251 -15.47 3.12 13.16
CA PRO A 251 -16.76 3.39 13.83
C PRO A 251 -17.90 2.41 13.52
N ASP A 252 -17.74 1.56 12.51
CA ASP A 252 -18.74 0.62 12.02
C ASP A 252 -18.80 -0.70 12.83
N VAL A 253 -17.81 -0.98 13.67
CA VAL A 253 -17.83 -2.14 14.58
C VAL A 253 -18.41 -1.79 15.96
N SER A 254 -19.07 -2.77 16.58
CA SER A 254 -19.83 -2.60 17.83
C SER A 254 -18.98 -2.15 19.03
N CYS A 255 -17.72 -2.58 19.06
CA CYS A 255 -16.71 -2.29 20.08
C CYS A 255 -16.07 -0.89 19.97
N TYR A 256 -16.38 -0.08 18.95
CA TYR A 256 -15.69 1.20 18.71
C TYR A 256 -15.73 2.13 19.93
N LYS A 257 -16.88 2.21 20.62
CA LYS A 257 -17.03 3.02 21.84
C LYS A 257 -16.14 2.55 22.98
N GLU A 258 -15.93 1.25 23.10
CA GLU A 258 -15.03 0.67 24.10
C GLU A 258 -13.57 1.02 23.78
N SER A 259 -13.19 0.95 22.51
CA SER A 259 -11.87 1.41 22.03
C SER A 259 -11.61 2.88 22.39
N GLN A 260 -12.58 3.75 22.11
CA GLN A 260 -12.46 5.18 22.45
C GLN A 260 -12.29 5.40 23.95
N LYS A 261 -13.02 4.65 24.78
CA LYS A 261 -12.89 4.74 26.24
C LYS A 261 -11.49 4.31 26.72
N LEU A 262 -10.91 3.26 26.15
CA LEU A 262 -9.55 2.84 26.48
C LEU A 262 -8.51 3.86 26.01
N LEU A 263 -8.70 4.47 24.83
CA LEU A 263 -7.84 5.56 24.36
C LEU A 263 -7.89 6.78 25.30
N GLU A 264 -9.07 7.14 25.80
CA GLU A 264 -9.23 8.19 26.81
C GLU A 264 -8.47 7.85 28.10
N GLU A 265 -8.53 6.59 28.57
CA GLU A 265 -7.78 6.11 29.74
C GLU A 265 -6.25 6.23 29.53
N ILE A 266 -5.77 5.85 28.35
CA ILE A 266 -4.35 5.96 27.98
C ILE A 266 -3.91 7.43 27.92
N GLU A 267 -4.72 8.32 27.32
CA GLU A 267 -4.43 9.76 27.28
C GLU A 267 -4.39 10.35 28.70
N ASP A 268 -5.34 9.96 29.54
CA ASP A 268 -5.41 10.40 30.93
C ASP A 268 -4.20 9.97 31.77
N TYR A 269 -3.70 8.76 31.55
CA TYR A 269 -2.47 8.28 32.17
C TYR A 269 -1.27 9.08 31.69
N ARG A 270 -1.08 9.21 30.37
CA ARG A 270 0.06 9.96 29.77
C ARG A 270 0.10 11.40 30.28
N CYS A 271 -1.07 12.03 30.35
CA CYS A 271 -1.27 13.36 30.91
C CYS A 271 -0.77 13.45 32.36
N SER A 272 -1.19 12.50 33.20
CA SER A 272 -0.83 12.47 34.62
C SER A 272 0.65 12.20 34.85
N ASP A 273 1.23 11.29 34.07
CA ASP A 273 2.66 10.96 34.11
C ASP A 273 3.54 12.14 33.68
N ALA A 274 3.22 12.76 32.53
CA ALA A 274 3.93 13.95 32.04
C ALA A 274 3.82 15.12 33.04
N MET A 275 2.64 15.37 33.60
CA MET A 275 2.47 16.37 34.66
C MET A 275 3.31 16.06 35.91
N GLY A 276 3.36 14.80 36.32
CA GLY A 276 4.18 14.36 37.46
C GLY A 276 5.67 14.63 37.23
N LYS A 277 6.18 14.26 36.05
CA LYS A 277 7.57 14.51 35.64
C LYS A 277 7.89 15.99 35.51
N ALA A 278 6.98 16.78 34.92
CA ALA A 278 7.13 18.24 34.83
C ALA A 278 7.21 18.89 36.21
N LYS A 279 6.32 18.53 37.14
CA LYS A 279 6.35 19.02 38.52
C LYS A 279 7.61 18.59 39.26
N GLY A 280 8.08 17.36 39.05
CA GLY A 280 9.33 16.84 39.62
C GLY A 280 10.56 17.61 39.14
N ALA A 281 10.68 17.82 37.82
CA ALA A 281 11.73 18.62 37.22
C ALA A 281 11.70 20.08 37.71
N TRP A 282 10.49 20.67 37.80
CA TRP A 282 10.32 22.00 38.35
C TRP A 282 10.79 22.11 39.81
N ALA A 283 10.43 21.15 40.65
CA ALA A 283 10.88 21.09 42.04
C ALA A 283 12.41 20.94 42.16
N ALA A 284 13.06 20.31 41.17
CA ALA A 284 14.51 20.22 41.06
C ALA A 284 15.17 21.45 40.41
N MET A 285 14.39 22.49 40.05
CA MET A 285 14.82 23.66 39.29
C MET A 285 15.37 23.35 37.88
N ASP A 286 15.02 22.18 37.33
CA ASP A 286 15.33 21.83 35.94
C ASP A 286 14.22 22.36 35.02
N ILE A 287 14.41 23.59 34.56
CA ILE A 287 13.43 24.28 33.70
C ILE A 287 13.31 23.61 32.33
N GLN A 288 14.41 23.07 31.77
CA GLN A 288 14.41 22.47 30.44
C GLN A 288 13.60 21.18 30.44
N GLU A 289 13.86 20.31 31.41
CA GLU A 289 13.14 19.06 31.57
C GLU A 289 11.65 19.31 31.92
N ALA A 290 11.37 20.30 32.77
CA ALA A 290 9.99 20.67 33.09
C ALA A 290 9.22 21.16 31.85
N ALA A 291 9.83 22.01 31.03
CA ALA A 291 9.24 22.49 29.78
C ALA A 291 9.05 21.36 28.77
N TYR A 292 10.00 20.42 28.67
CA TYR A 292 9.89 19.25 27.80
C TYR A 292 8.64 18.43 28.13
N TRP A 293 8.46 18.04 29.41
CA TRP A 293 7.30 17.24 29.81
C TRP A 293 5.98 17.99 29.68
N LEU A 294 5.96 19.30 29.96
CA LEU A 294 4.78 20.13 29.70
C LEU A 294 4.40 20.15 28.21
N GLY A 295 5.39 20.12 27.31
CA GLY A 295 5.17 20.06 25.87
C GLY A 295 4.57 18.75 25.37
N GLN A 296 4.69 17.66 26.14
CA GLN A 296 4.10 16.35 25.80
C GLN A 296 2.60 16.27 26.16
N ILE A 297 2.06 17.26 26.87
CA ILE A 297 0.68 17.24 27.31
C ILE A 297 -0.23 17.71 26.18
N SER A 298 -1.13 16.83 25.76
CA SER A 298 -2.16 17.12 24.77
C SER A 298 -3.07 18.27 25.21
N VAL A 299 -3.43 19.15 24.27
CA VAL A 299 -4.31 20.31 24.51
C VAL A 299 -5.78 19.95 24.73
N ILE A 300 -6.16 18.71 24.45
CA ILE A 300 -7.49 18.16 24.71
C ILE A 300 -7.52 17.31 25.99
N SER A 301 -6.35 17.02 26.57
CA SER A 301 -6.25 16.25 27.81
C SER A 301 -6.81 17.01 29.01
N LYS A 302 -7.21 16.25 30.05
CA LYS A 302 -7.71 16.82 31.31
C LYS A 302 -6.71 17.71 32.05
N CYS A 303 -5.41 17.51 31.86
CA CYS A 303 -4.36 18.27 32.56
C CYS A 303 -3.97 19.57 31.85
N LYS A 304 -4.62 19.92 30.72
CA LYS A 304 -4.34 21.16 29.98
C LYS A 304 -4.26 22.39 30.88
N ASN A 305 -5.24 22.58 31.76
CA ASN A 305 -5.29 23.76 32.62
C ASN A 305 -4.15 23.77 33.63
N ASP A 306 -3.86 22.63 34.27
CA ASP A 306 -2.76 22.49 35.22
C ASP A 306 -1.40 22.71 34.55
N ALA A 307 -1.23 22.21 33.32
CA ALA A 307 -0.03 22.40 32.51
C ALA A 307 0.20 23.89 32.21
N ILE A 308 -0.87 24.63 31.86
CA ILE A 308 -0.82 26.08 31.62
C ILE A 308 -0.44 26.82 32.91
N VAL A 309 -1.02 26.45 34.04
CA VAL A 309 -0.71 27.07 35.34
C VAL A 309 0.77 26.89 35.67
N LEU A 310 1.29 25.65 35.61
CA LEU A 310 2.70 25.37 35.88
C LEU A 310 3.63 26.06 34.86
N GLY A 311 3.28 26.04 33.58
CA GLY A 311 4.06 26.72 32.53
C GLY A 311 4.15 28.23 32.75
N ASN A 312 3.06 28.87 33.22
CA ASN A 312 3.08 30.29 33.56
C ASN A 312 3.92 30.59 34.81
N GLU A 313 3.92 29.71 35.80
CA GLU A 313 4.77 29.81 36.99
C GLU A 313 6.26 29.74 36.61
N ILE A 314 6.64 28.76 35.79
CA ILE A 314 8.01 28.60 35.27
C ILE A 314 8.40 29.85 34.48
N LYS A 315 7.55 30.31 33.56
CA LYS A 315 7.79 31.52 32.77
C LYS A 315 8.04 32.76 33.64
N ALA A 316 7.27 32.92 34.72
CA ALA A 316 7.44 34.03 35.64
C ALA A 316 8.79 33.96 36.38
N LYS A 317 9.22 32.77 36.81
CA LYS A 317 10.54 32.59 37.45
C LYS A 317 11.69 32.86 36.49
N VAL A 318 11.63 32.31 35.27
CA VAL A 318 12.66 32.51 34.24
C VAL A 318 12.84 34.00 33.99
N LYS A 319 11.74 34.73 33.78
CA LYS A 319 11.80 36.17 33.59
C LYS A 319 12.41 36.90 34.79
N LEU A 320 12.03 36.52 36.02
CA LEU A 320 12.58 37.13 37.23
C LEU A 320 14.10 36.91 37.34
N ASP A 321 14.59 35.72 36.99
CA ASP A 321 16.01 35.41 37.06
C ASP A 321 16.80 36.10 35.93
N GLU A 322 16.23 36.18 34.73
CA GLU A 322 16.77 36.98 33.61
C GLU A 322 16.86 38.46 33.96
N ASP A 323 15.80 39.03 34.56
CA ASP A 323 15.77 40.43 34.99
C ASP A 323 16.86 40.70 36.06
N LYS A 324 17.01 39.82 37.05
CA LYS A 324 18.07 39.93 38.07
C LYS A 324 19.47 39.84 37.50
N GLU A 325 19.70 38.91 36.57
CA GLU A 325 20.99 38.76 35.90
C GLU A 325 21.30 40.01 35.07
N TRP A 326 20.33 40.52 34.32
CA TRP A 326 20.48 41.75 33.54
C TRP A 326 20.80 42.96 34.43
N GLU A 327 20.09 43.14 35.54
CA GLU A 327 20.36 44.19 36.52
C GLU A 327 21.78 44.08 37.11
N PHE A 328 22.23 42.85 37.41
CA PHE A 328 23.59 42.60 37.88
C PHE A 328 24.65 42.98 36.83
N GLN A 329 24.43 42.62 35.56
CA GLN A 329 25.33 42.99 34.46
C GLN A 329 25.38 44.51 34.25
N LEU A 330 24.24 45.20 34.30
CA LEU A 330 24.18 46.66 34.21
C LEU A 330 24.95 47.32 35.37
N LYS A 331 24.79 46.81 36.59
CA LYS A 331 25.52 47.33 37.75
C LYS A 331 27.02 47.14 37.62
N LYS A 332 27.49 45.97 37.19
CA LYS A 332 28.90 45.70 36.92
C LYS A 332 29.46 46.68 35.88
N GLN A 333 28.72 46.89 34.79
CA GLN A 333 29.11 47.85 33.76
C GLN A 333 29.20 49.28 34.30
N GLN A 334 28.23 49.68 35.14
CA GLN A 334 28.22 51.00 35.77
C GLN A 334 29.41 51.19 36.73
N ASP A 335 29.70 50.20 37.58
CA ASP A 335 30.83 50.21 38.50
C ASP A 335 32.16 50.31 37.73
N GLU A 336 32.32 49.59 36.61
CA GLU A 336 33.48 49.69 35.72
C GLU A 336 33.63 51.09 35.12
N ILE A 337 32.52 51.71 34.68
CA ILE A 337 32.51 53.08 34.17
C ILE A 337 32.93 54.07 35.27
N ASP A 338 32.44 53.90 36.49
CA ASP A 338 32.71 54.82 37.59
C ASP A 338 34.16 54.72 38.09
N VAL A 339 34.73 53.52 38.15
CA VAL A 339 36.16 53.32 38.39
C VAL A 339 36.99 53.97 37.30
N ARG A 340 36.60 53.83 36.03
CA ARG A 340 37.29 54.47 34.90
C ARG A 340 37.22 55.99 35.00
N LYS A 341 36.05 56.56 35.28
CA LYS A 341 35.89 58.01 35.52
C LYS A 341 36.76 58.49 36.68
N ALA A 342 36.80 57.76 37.79
CA ALA A 342 37.64 58.09 38.94
C ALA A 342 39.14 58.06 38.59
N SER A 343 39.58 57.07 37.79
CA SER A 343 40.97 56.99 37.30
C SER A 343 41.32 58.14 36.35
N ILE A 344 40.43 58.48 35.41
CA ILE A 344 40.60 59.63 34.52
C ILE A 344 40.71 60.92 35.35
N LYS A 345 39.81 61.12 36.32
CA LYS A 345 39.82 62.30 37.20
C LYS A 345 41.11 62.37 38.03
N LYS A 346 41.58 61.25 38.56
CA LYS A 346 42.88 61.19 39.27
C LYS A 346 44.02 61.60 38.33
N SER A 347 44.02 61.10 37.09
CA SER A 347 45.03 61.45 36.07
C SER A 347 44.98 62.93 35.70
N GLU A 348 43.78 63.49 35.54
CA GLU A 348 43.54 64.92 35.30
C GLU A 348 44.08 65.79 36.44
N LEU A 349 43.81 65.41 37.69
CA LEU A 349 44.32 66.13 38.87
C LEU A 349 45.86 66.11 38.93
N VAL A 350 46.48 64.95 38.66
CA VAL A 350 47.94 64.82 38.58
C VAL A 350 48.50 65.69 37.45
N GLY A 351 47.90 65.64 36.25
CA GLY A 351 48.32 66.46 35.11
C GLY A 351 48.19 67.96 35.37
N THR A 352 47.09 68.37 36.01
CA THR A 352 46.87 69.77 36.41
C THR A 352 47.88 70.23 37.45
N ALA A 353 48.16 69.41 38.47
CA ALA A 353 49.16 69.73 39.48
C ALA A 353 50.57 69.81 38.88
N TYR A 354 50.93 68.86 38.00
CA TYR A 354 52.19 68.88 37.25
C TYR A 354 52.32 70.17 36.42
N GLY A 355 51.28 70.52 35.66
CA GLY A 355 51.26 71.75 34.85
C GLY A 355 51.41 73.03 35.68
N LYS A 356 50.74 73.11 36.84
CA LYS A 356 50.87 74.25 37.77
C LYS A 356 52.27 74.37 38.40
N ASN A 357 52.96 73.25 38.57
CA ASN A 357 54.27 73.18 39.23
C ASN A 357 55.45 73.13 38.24
N GLN A 358 55.22 73.48 36.97
CA GLN A 358 56.31 73.61 36.00
C GLN A 358 57.17 74.86 36.28
N PRO A 359 58.50 74.77 36.19
CA PRO A 359 59.39 75.91 36.39
C PRO A 359 59.14 76.98 35.32
N LYS A 360 58.81 78.20 35.75
CA LYS A 360 58.52 79.34 34.85
C LYS A 360 59.73 79.80 34.04
N ASN A 361 60.93 79.51 34.51
CA ASN A 361 62.17 79.74 33.80
C ASN A 361 62.88 78.40 33.61
N VAL A 362 62.81 77.86 32.40
CA VAL A 362 63.64 76.76 31.98
C VAL A 362 64.94 77.37 31.46
N THR A 363 66.00 77.30 32.25
CA THR A 363 67.33 77.67 31.77
C THR A 363 67.80 76.55 30.84
N TYR A 364 67.59 76.73 29.54
CA TYR A 364 68.26 75.90 28.56
C TYR A 364 69.75 76.20 28.71
N ASN A 365 70.55 75.20 29.08
CA ASN A 365 71.99 75.30 28.90
C ASN A 365 72.28 75.15 27.40
N THR A 366 71.95 76.18 26.63
CA THR A 366 72.56 76.41 25.33
C THR A 366 74.01 76.73 25.65
N ASN A 367 74.86 75.70 25.68
CA ASN A 367 76.31 75.88 25.68
C ASN A 367 76.62 76.85 24.54
N ASP A 368 76.92 78.11 24.87
CA ASP A 368 77.37 79.17 23.97
C ASP A 368 78.81 78.82 23.56
N TRP A 369 78.95 77.72 22.82
CA TRP A 369 80.20 77.12 22.33
C TRP A 369 81.03 78.07 21.45
N TRP A 370 80.56 79.29 21.21
CA TRP A 370 81.12 80.28 20.29
C TRP A 370 81.66 81.57 20.93
N LYS A 371 81.50 81.84 22.24
CA LYS A 371 81.75 83.19 22.82
C LYS A 371 83.04 83.42 23.61
N ASN A 372 83.90 82.42 23.80
CA ASN A 372 85.19 82.58 24.50
C ASN A 372 86.41 82.17 23.65
N ILE A 373 86.41 82.55 22.37
CA ILE A 373 87.64 82.61 21.57
C ILE A 373 88.06 84.09 21.50
N PRO A 374 89.08 84.54 22.27
CA PRO A 374 89.59 85.90 22.17
C PRO A 374 90.52 86.01 20.96
N PHE A 375 90.24 86.91 20.02
CA PHE A 375 91.24 87.37 19.08
C PHE A 375 91.47 88.88 19.20
N GLN A 376 92.76 89.19 19.38
CA GLN A 376 93.39 90.45 19.71
C GLN A 376 93.36 91.50 18.59
N LEU A 377 93.86 92.69 18.96
CA LEU A 377 94.53 93.75 18.17
C LEU A 377 93.64 94.96 17.86
N LYS A 378 93.94 96.23 18.20
CA LYS A 378 95.17 97.02 18.48
C LYS A 378 94.67 98.33 19.17
N LYS A 379 95.40 99.14 19.93
CA LYS A 379 96.84 99.32 20.16
C LYS A 379 97.01 99.97 21.54
#